data_AF-A0A1C7DUX8-F1
#
_entry.id   AF-A0A1C7DUX8-F1
#
_cell.length_a   1.000
_cell.length_b   1.000
_cell.length_c   1.000
_cell.angle_alpha   90.00
_cell.angle_beta   90.00
_cell.angle_gamma   90.00
#
_symmetry.space_group_name_H-M   'P 1'
#
loop_
_entity.id
_entity.type
_entity.pdbx_description
1 polymer ?
#
loop_
_entity_poly.entity_id
_entity_poly.type
_entity_poly.pdbx_seq_one_letter_code
_entity_poly.pdbx_strand_id
1 'polypeptide(L)'
;MQERSTKYIREAILFFGALIFFAVATFLSLYEGSRLEDVSWEWPYSAIFSNWLNGGVESAADILTIDYLVYAAKFAPLFPVIMFVSAFILLLQLASWIFRKNKIVLSVFYLACAGVLFVMSGVFMSSPTVGLELFSRIFFIIGIVLVILGVTSLVKVRKQIA
;
A
#
# COMPACT_ATOMS: atom_id res chain seq x y z
N MET A 1 26.51 -1.03 -23.81
CA MET A 1 26.02 0.32 -23.43
C MET A 1 24.50 0.42 -23.55
N GLN A 2 23.91 -0.12 -24.62
CA GLN A 2 22.47 -0.13 -24.91
C GLN A 2 21.60 -0.81 -23.83
N GLU A 3 21.98 -2.00 -23.33
CA GLU A 3 21.21 -2.71 -22.29
C GLU A 3 21.06 -1.92 -20.96
N ARG A 4 22.10 -1.17 -20.59
CA ARG A 4 22.09 -0.37 -19.36
C ARG A 4 21.12 0.81 -19.49
N SER A 5 21.07 1.45 -20.66
CA SER A 5 20.13 2.54 -20.96
C SER A 5 18.68 2.04 -20.95
N THR A 6 18.39 0.90 -21.60
CA THR A 6 17.05 0.30 -21.62
C THR A 6 16.53 -0.01 -20.22
N LYS A 7 17.40 -0.50 -19.33
CA LYS A 7 17.01 -0.76 -17.93
C LYS A 7 16.59 0.51 -17.20
N TYR A 8 17.34 1.60 -17.32
CA TYR A 8 17.00 2.86 -16.67
C TYR A 8 15.71 3.48 -17.20
N ILE A 9 15.48 3.39 -18.51
CA ILE A 9 14.24 3.87 -19.13
C ILE A 9 13.03 3.10 -18.57
N ARG A 10 13.13 1.76 -18.46
CA ARG A 10 12.05 0.95 -17.86
C ARG A 10 11.81 1.29 -16.40
N GLU A 11 12.88 1.43 -15.60
CA GLU A 11 12.77 1.85 -14.19
C GLU A 11 12.10 3.23 -14.05
N ALA A 12 12.44 4.19 -14.93
CA ALA A 12 11.82 5.51 -14.93
C ALA A 12 10.34 5.47 -15.33
N ILE A 13 9.99 4.74 -16.40
CA ILE A 13 8.59 4.59 -16.84
C ILE A 13 7.74 3.99 -15.73
N LEU A 14 8.22 2.93 -15.06
CA LEU A 14 7.51 2.31 -13.94
C LEU A 14 7.34 3.28 -12.78
N PHE A 15 8.39 4.03 -12.44
CA PHE A 15 8.35 4.99 -11.34
C PHE A 15 7.37 6.13 -11.61
N PHE A 16 7.49 6.82 -12.75
CA PHE A 16 6.58 7.93 -13.08
C PHE A 16 5.16 7.47 -13.34
N GLY A 17 4.98 6.30 -13.96
CA GLY A 17 3.67 5.67 -14.12
C GLY A 17 3.02 5.41 -12.77
N ALA A 18 3.71 4.72 -11.86
CA ALA A 18 3.21 4.47 -10.51
C ALA A 18 2.93 5.77 -9.74
N LEU A 19 3.75 6.81 -9.90
CA LEU A 19 3.54 8.11 -9.25
C LEU A 19 2.27 8.81 -9.74
N ILE A 20 1.99 8.77 -11.04
CA ILE A 20 0.75 9.33 -11.61
C ILE A 20 -0.46 8.53 -11.12
N PHE A 21 -0.41 7.20 -11.19
CA PHE A 21 -1.50 6.36 -10.68
C PHE A 21 -1.74 6.57 -9.18
N PHE A 22 -0.68 6.72 -8.39
CA PHE A 22 -0.78 7.04 -6.97
C PHE A 22 -1.50 8.36 -6.76
N ALA A 23 -1.03 9.45 -7.38
CA ALA A 23 -1.63 10.77 -7.21
C ALA A 23 -3.11 10.83 -7.62
N VAL A 24 -3.45 10.26 -8.78
CA VAL A 24 -4.83 10.22 -9.28
C VAL A 24 -5.70 9.35 -8.37
N ALA A 25 -5.23 8.17 -7.97
CA ALA A 25 -6.00 7.28 -7.09
C ALA A 25 -6.17 7.86 -5.69
N THR A 26 -5.18 8.60 -5.15
CA THR A 26 -5.33 9.33 -3.89
C THR A 26 -6.43 10.38 -4.00
N PHE A 27 -6.41 11.21 -5.05
CA PHE A 27 -7.45 12.23 -5.24
C PHE A 27 -8.85 11.62 -5.35
N LEU A 28 -9.01 10.57 -6.16
CA LEU A 28 -10.30 9.88 -6.32
C LEU A 28 -10.74 9.14 -5.05
N SER A 29 -9.80 8.57 -4.29
CA SER A 29 -10.08 7.94 -3.01
C SER A 29 -10.55 8.96 -1.96
N LEU A 30 -9.98 10.17 -1.96
CA LEU A 30 -10.42 11.24 -1.07
C LEU A 30 -11.81 11.75 -1.48
N TYR A 31 -12.07 11.88 -2.77
CA TYR A 31 -13.38 12.28 -3.29
C TYR A 31 -14.48 11.26 -2.95
N GLU A 32 -14.26 9.97 -3.19
CA GLU A 32 -15.22 8.93 -2.79
C GLU A 32 -15.37 8.84 -1.27
N GLY A 33 -14.27 9.10 -0.56
CA GLY A 33 -14.19 9.06 0.89
C GLY A 33 -14.91 10.20 1.60
N SER A 34 -15.04 11.38 0.97
CA SER A 34 -15.66 12.56 1.58
C SER A 34 -17.15 12.38 1.86
N ARG A 35 -17.77 11.37 1.24
CA ARG A 35 -19.14 10.91 1.57
C ARG A 35 -19.32 10.55 3.05
N LEU A 36 -18.23 10.33 3.79
CA LEU A 36 -18.26 10.16 5.23
C LEU A 36 -18.95 11.33 5.96
N GLU A 37 -18.85 12.56 5.44
CA GLU A 37 -19.50 13.74 6.01
C GLU A 37 -21.03 13.60 6.07
N ASP A 38 -21.61 12.93 5.08
CA ASP A 38 -23.06 12.73 4.95
C ASP A 38 -23.59 11.51 5.74
N VAL A 39 -22.69 10.69 6.30
CA VAL A 39 -23.03 9.40 6.93
C VAL A 39 -22.61 9.40 8.40
N SER A 40 -23.34 10.16 9.21
CA SER A 40 -22.98 10.40 10.63
C SER A 40 -22.93 9.15 11.50
N TRP A 41 -23.71 8.12 11.20
CA TRP A 41 -23.65 6.85 11.94
C TRP A 41 -22.34 6.08 11.73
N GLU A 42 -21.57 6.37 10.67
CA GLU A 42 -20.28 5.73 10.40
C GLU A 42 -19.11 6.45 11.09
N TRP A 43 -19.30 7.66 11.64
CA TRP A 43 -18.24 8.43 12.27
C TRP A 43 -17.49 7.66 13.37
N PRO A 44 -18.15 6.91 14.29
CA PRO A 44 -17.45 6.14 15.31
C PRO A 44 -16.53 5.04 14.75
N TYR A 45 -16.76 4.59 13.51
CA TYR A 45 -16.07 3.44 12.90
C TYR A 45 -15.13 3.81 11.76
N SER A 46 -15.30 5.01 11.17
CA SER A 46 -14.57 5.43 9.98
C SER A 46 -13.79 6.73 10.20
N ALA A 47 -14.20 7.59 11.13
CA ALA A 47 -13.47 8.80 11.51
C ALA A 47 -12.41 8.50 12.60
N ILE A 48 -11.54 7.51 12.35
CA ILE A 48 -10.59 6.98 13.33
C ILE A 48 -9.62 8.06 13.81
N PHE A 49 -9.04 8.83 12.89
CA PHE A 49 -8.05 9.85 13.20
C PHE A 49 -8.69 11.06 13.87
N SER A 50 -9.86 11.51 13.40
CA SER A 50 -10.62 12.56 14.07
C SER A 50 -11.03 12.18 15.49
N ASN A 51 -11.57 10.98 15.71
CA ASN A 51 -11.93 10.55 17.06
C ASN A 51 -10.70 10.49 17.98
N TRP A 52 -9.53 10.11 17.46
CA TRP A 52 -8.30 10.07 18.26
C TRP A 52 -7.74 11.46 18.57
N LEU A 53 -7.78 12.39 17.61
CA LEU A 53 -7.16 13.72 17.74
C LEU A 53 -8.09 14.75 18.38
N ASN A 54 -9.39 14.70 18.06
CA ASN A 54 -10.39 15.68 18.49
C ASN A 54 -11.24 15.17 19.67
N GLY A 55 -11.08 13.91 20.08
CA GLY A 55 -11.83 13.32 21.20
C GLY A 55 -13.28 12.94 20.86
N GLY A 56 -13.64 12.95 19.57
CA GLY A 56 -14.98 12.70 19.07
C GLY A 56 -15.25 13.48 17.79
N VAL A 57 -16.32 13.11 17.09
CA VAL A 57 -16.84 13.86 15.93
C VAL A 57 -18.27 14.29 16.25
N GLU A 58 -18.49 15.58 16.41
CA GLU A 58 -19.82 16.16 16.66
C GLU A 58 -20.42 16.74 15.38
N SER A 59 -19.57 17.18 14.46
CA SER A 59 -19.95 17.74 13.17
C SER A 59 -19.05 17.23 12.04
N ALA A 60 -19.55 17.33 10.79
CA ALA A 60 -18.77 16.97 9.61
C ALA A 60 -17.45 17.78 9.49
N ALA A 61 -17.43 19.01 10.01
CA ALA A 61 -16.25 19.88 9.99
C ALA A 61 -15.12 19.36 10.90
N ASP A 62 -15.41 18.46 11.84
CA ASP A 62 -14.41 17.84 12.72
C ASP A 62 -13.71 16.65 12.04
N ILE A 63 -14.18 16.23 10.86
CA ILE A 63 -13.66 15.07 10.13
C ILE A 63 -12.40 15.47 9.37
N LEU A 64 -11.30 14.77 9.65
CA LEU A 64 -10.03 14.98 8.97
C LEU A 64 -10.05 14.29 7.62
N THR A 65 -9.42 14.92 6.63
CA THR A 65 -9.34 14.40 5.26
C THR A 65 -8.73 12.99 5.18
N ILE A 66 -7.88 12.60 6.14
CA ILE A 66 -7.31 11.25 6.19
C ILE A 66 -8.36 10.18 6.51
N ASP A 67 -9.43 10.52 7.24
CA ASP A 67 -10.52 9.60 7.55
C ASP A 67 -11.35 9.25 6.31
N TYR A 68 -11.36 10.12 5.30
CA TYR A 68 -11.97 9.81 4.00
C TYR A 68 -11.32 8.59 3.36
N LEU A 69 -10.00 8.39 3.53
CA LEU A 69 -9.32 7.19 3.02
C LEU A 69 -9.77 5.91 3.74
N VAL A 70 -10.05 6.00 5.04
CA VAL A 70 -10.57 4.88 5.84
C VAL A 70 -11.96 4.50 5.35
N TYR A 71 -12.84 5.49 5.19
CA TYR A 71 -14.18 5.27 4.67
C TYR A 71 -14.17 4.69 3.25
N ALA A 72 -13.38 5.28 2.34
CA ALA A 72 -13.22 4.77 0.98
C ALA A 72 -12.68 3.34 0.96
N ALA A 73 -11.69 3.00 1.80
CA ALA A 73 -11.15 1.65 1.88
C ALA A 73 -12.20 0.60 2.31
N LYS A 74 -13.16 0.99 3.16
CA LYS A 74 -14.26 0.12 3.61
C LYS A 74 -15.35 -0.06 2.56
N PHE A 75 -15.79 1.04 1.93
CA PHE A 75 -17.04 1.08 1.15
C PHE A 75 -16.87 1.37 -0.36
N ALA A 76 -15.74 1.94 -0.78
CA ALA A 76 -15.41 2.24 -2.18
C ALA A 76 -13.94 1.86 -2.51
N PRO A 77 -13.56 0.58 -2.39
CA PRO A 77 -12.15 0.16 -2.27
C PRO A 77 -11.33 0.25 -3.57
N LEU A 78 -11.95 0.52 -4.72
CA LEU A 78 -11.27 0.50 -6.02
C LEU A 78 -10.07 1.45 -6.07
N PHE A 79 -10.28 2.73 -5.78
CA PHE A 79 -9.20 3.73 -5.78
C PHE A 79 -8.22 3.54 -4.61
N PRO A 80 -8.66 3.23 -3.37
CA PRO A 80 -7.77 2.80 -2.30
C PRO A 80 -6.84 1.65 -2.68
N VAL A 81 -7.32 0.65 -3.40
CA VAL A 81 -6.51 -0.49 -3.87
C VAL A 81 -5.48 -0.03 -4.89
N ILE A 82 -5.87 0.77 -5.88
CA ILE A 82 -4.93 1.31 -6.89
C ILE A 82 -3.87 2.19 -6.21
N MET A 83 -4.30 3.04 -5.27
CA MET A 83 -3.43 3.88 -4.46
C MET A 83 -2.43 3.03 -3.66
N PHE A 84 -2.89 1.97 -3.00
CA PHE A 84 -2.01 1.07 -2.25
C PHE A 84 -1.00 0.38 -3.18
N VAL A 85 -1.44 -0.24 -4.28
CA VAL A 85 -0.56 -0.97 -5.20
C VAL A 85 0.49 -0.05 -5.82
N SER A 86 0.09 1.15 -6.25
CA SER A 86 1.02 2.14 -6.82
C SER A 86 2.02 2.65 -5.79
N ALA A 87 1.58 2.99 -4.57
CA ALA A 87 2.46 3.35 -3.46
C ALA A 87 3.45 2.24 -3.14
N PHE A 88 2.98 0.99 -3.15
CA PHE A 88 3.81 -0.17 -2.84
C PHE A 88 4.88 -0.41 -3.91
N ILE A 89 4.53 -0.24 -5.19
CA ILE A 89 5.50 -0.29 -6.30
C ILE A 89 6.57 0.79 -6.12
N LEU A 90 6.17 2.04 -5.79
CA LEU A 90 7.12 3.13 -5.54
C LEU A 90 8.05 2.81 -4.36
N LEU A 91 7.52 2.25 -3.27
CA LEU A 91 8.30 1.83 -2.11
C LEU A 91 9.32 0.74 -2.45
N LEU A 92 8.92 -0.30 -3.18
CA LEU A 92 9.82 -1.37 -3.62
C LEU A 92 10.90 -0.83 -4.56
N GLN A 93 10.54 0.07 -5.47
CA GLN A 93 11.48 0.70 -6.40
C GLN A 93 12.51 1.54 -5.64
N LEU A 94 12.08 2.38 -4.70
CA LEU A 94 12.95 3.20 -3.87
C LEU A 94 13.90 2.33 -3.03
N ALA A 95 13.39 1.24 -2.43
CA ALA A 95 14.21 0.29 -1.69
C ALA A 95 15.25 -0.39 -2.59
N SER A 96 14.89 -0.73 -3.83
CA SER A 96 15.82 -1.31 -4.81
C SER A 96 16.95 -0.36 -5.20
N TRP A 97 16.68 0.95 -5.22
CA TRP A 97 17.66 1.99 -5.51
C TRP A 97 18.59 2.21 -4.31
N ILE A 98 18.04 2.33 -3.09
CA ILE A 98 18.83 2.58 -1.89
C ILE A 98 19.72 1.38 -1.52
N PHE A 99 19.20 0.15 -1.63
CA PHE A 99 19.93 -1.08 -1.28
C PHE A 99 20.56 -1.76 -2.50
N ARG A 100 20.76 -1.04 -3.61
CA ARG A 100 21.26 -1.61 -4.87
C ARG A 100 22.59 -2.36 -4.69
N LYS A 101 23.46 -1.88 -3.80
CA LYS A 101 24.78 -2.44 -3.48
C LYS A 101 24.74 -3.65 -2.56
N ASN A 102 23.78 -3.71 -1.63
CA ASN A 102 23.68 -4.80 -0.65
C ASN A 102 22.42 -5.64 -0.93
N LYS A 103 22.60 -6.66 -1.77
CA LYS A 103 21.50 -7.54 -2.20
C LYS A 103 20.88 -8.33 -1.04
N ILE A 104 21.65 -8.66 -0.01
CA ILE A 104 21.14 -9.36 1.18
C ILE A 104 20.14 -8.47 1.91
N VAL A 105 20.49 -7.19 2.15
CA VAL A 105 19.60 -6.24 2.82
C VAL A 105 18.32 -6.00 2.02
N LEU A 106 18.42 -5.90 0.68
CA LEU A 106 17.25 -5.78 -0.18
C LEU A 106 16.31 -6.99 -0.08
N SER A 107 16.87 -8.21 -0.04
CA SER A 107 16.06 -9.41 0.12
C SER A 107 15.40 -9.50 1.49
N VAL A 108 16.12 -9.14 2.56
CA VAL A 108 15.56 -9.05 3.92
C VAL A 108 14.45 -8.02 3.97
N PHE A 109 14.60 -6.88 3.29
CA PHE A 109 13.54 -5.87 3.16
C PHE A 109 12.28 -6.45 2.51
N TYR A 110 12.39 -7.19 1.41
CA TYR A 110 11.22 -7.84 0.78
C TYR A 110 10.52 -8.85 1.72
N LEU A 111 11.29 -9.64 2.47
CA LEU A 111 10.74 -10.58 3.45
C LEU A 111 10.06 -9.86 4.62
N ALA A 112 10.63 -8.75 5.10
CA ALA A 112 10.03 -7.93 6.14
C ALA A 112 8.70 -7.33 5.68
N CYS A 113 8.65 -6.75 4.47
CA CYS A 113 7.40 -6.28 3.86
C CYS A 113 6.36 -7.40 3.72
N ALA A 114 6.76 -8.60 3.29
CA ALA A 114 5.86 -9.75 3.19
C ALA A 114 5.28 -10.13 4.57
N GLY A 115 6.10 -10.13 5.62
CA GLY A 115 5.66 -10.38 6.99
C GLY A 115 4.59 -9.38 7.43
N VAL A 116 4.81 -8.08 7.20
CA VAL A 116 3.82 -7.03 7.50
C VAL A 116 2.52 -7.26 6.73
N LEU A 117 2.59 -7.60 5.44
CA LEU A 117 1.39 -7.86 4.63
C LEU A 117 0.60 -9.08 5.12
N PHE A 118 1.27 -10.15 5.57
CA PHE A 118 0.56 -11.31 6.12
C PHE A 118 -0.12 -10.99 7.45
N VAL A 119 0.54 -10.21 8.32
CA VAL A 119 -0.08 -9.74 9.56
C VAL A 119 -1.33 -8.90 9.25
N MET A 120 -1.21 -7.92 8.36
CA MET A 120 -2.35 -7.07 7.97
C MET A 120 -3.46 -7.87 7.28
N SER A 121 -3.11 -8.87 6.47
CA SER A 121 -4.07 -9.79 5.86
C SER A 121 -4.88 -10.53 6.91
N GLY A 122 -4.22 -11.08 7.94
CA GLY A 122 -4.88 -11.76 9.05
C GLY A 122 -5.81 -10.84 9.86
N VAL A 123 -5.38 -9.60 10.11
CA VAL A 123 -6.18 -8.59 10.84
C VAL A 123 -7.46 -8.23 10.07
N PHE A 124 -7.41 -8.12 8.74
CA PHE A 124 -8.55 -7.71 7.93
C PHE A 124 -9.46 -8.87 7.49
N MET A 125 -9.02 -10.13 7.63
CA MET A 125 -9.75 -11.30 7.14
C MET A 125 -11.13 -11.49 7.81
N SER A 126 -11.28 -11.03 9.06
CA SER A 126 -12.54 -11.12 9.81
C SER A 126 -13.41 -9.85 9.72
N SER A 127 -13.01 -8.86 8.91
CA SER A 127 -13.75 -7.61 8.80
C SER A 127 -15.13 -7.83 8.19
N PRO A 128 -16.20 -7.18 8.72
CA PRO A 128 -17.54 -7.27 8.13
C PRO A 128 -17.69 -6.44 6.84
N THR A 129 -16.66 -5.68 6.43
CA THR A 129 -16.72 -4.81 5.25
C THR A 129 -16.08 -5.47 4.04
N VAL A 130 -16.78 -5.42 2.90
CA VAL A 130 -16.31 -5.98 1.63
C VAL A 130 -14.97 -5.37 1.20
N GLY A 131 -14.76 -4.08 1.46
CA GLY A 131 -13.52 -3.40 1.14
C GLY A 131 -12.30 -3.93 1.89
N LEU A 132 -12.40 -4.09 3.21
CA LEU A 132 -11.29 -4.64 4.00
C LEU A 132 -11.06 -6.13 3.74
N GLU A 133 -12.11 -6.91 3.46
CA GLU A 133 -11.97 -8.29 3.02
C GLU A 133 -11.18 -8.37 1.70
N LEU A 134 -11.47 -7.48 0.75
CA LEU A 134 -10.72 -7.37 -0.51
C LEU A 134 -9.25 -7.02 -0.25
N PHE A 135 -8.97 -6.05 0.64
CA PHE A 135 -7.61 -5.71 1.06
C PHE A 135 -6.87 -6.92 1.67
N SER A 136 -7.54 -7.70 2.52
CA SER A 136 -6.97 -8.92 3.11
C SER A 136 -6.46 -9.89 2.04
N ARG A 137 -7.28 -10.16 1.01
CA ARG A 137 -6.92 -11.05 -0.10
C ARG A 137 -5.76 -10.50 -0.93
N ILE A 138 -5.77 -9.21 -1.23
CA ILE A 138 -4.70 -8.55 -1.99
C ILE A 138 -3.37 -8.61 -1.22
N PHE A 139 -3.39 -8.31 0.08
CA PHE A 139 -2.19 -8.37 0.93
C PHE A 139 -1.62 -9.79 1.00
N PHE A 140 -2.49 -10.80 1.09
CA PHE A 140 -2.06 -12.20 1.07
C PHE A 140 -1.32 -12.55 -0.23
N ILE A 141 -1.90 -12.20 -1.38
CA ILE A 141 -1.31 -12.48 -2.70
C ILE A 141 0.03 -11.75 -2.88
N ILE A 142 0.08 -10.44 -2.57
CA ILE A 142 1.32 -9.65 -2.68
C ILE A 142 2.38 -10.18 -1.71
N GLY A 143 1.99 -10.58 -0.50
CA GLY A 143 2.86 -11.22 0.48
C GLY A 143 3.54 -12.47 -0.07
N ILE A 144 2.79 -13.37 -0.71
CA ILE A 144 3.34 -14.58 -1.36
C ILE A 144 4.36 -14.20 -2.44
N VAL A 145 4.02 -13.25 -3.32
CA VAL A 145 4.92 -12.81 -4.39
C VAL A 145 6.22 -12.26 -3.81
N LEU A 146 6.16 -11.46 -2.74
CA LEU A 146 7.34 -10.92 -2.08
C LEU A 146 8.20 -12.00 -1.40
N VAL A 147 7.60 -13.03 -0.79
CA VAL A 147 8.36 -14.15 -0.25
C VAL A 147 9.15 -14.84 -1.35
N ILE A 148 8.52 -15.13 -2.49
CA ILE A 148 9.19 -15.77 -3.62
C ILE A 148 10.35 -14.91 -4.12
N LEU A 149 10.14 -13.60 -4.29
CA LEU A 149 11.19 -12.66 -4.72
C LEU A 149 12.33 -12.54 -3.70
N GLY A 150 12.01 -12.47 -2.40
CA GLY A 150 12.97 -12.41 -1.31
C GLY A 150 13.84 -13.66 -1.21
N VAL A 151 13.23 -14.85 -1.24
CA VAL A 151 13.94 -16.13 -1.16
C VAL A 151 14.80 -16.36 -2.40
N THR A 152 14.26 -16.15 -3.60
CA THR A 152 15.02 -16.35 -4.85
C THR A 152 16.23 -15.43 -4.95
N SER A 153 16.10 -14.18 -4.50
CA SER A 153 17.22 -13.24 -4.46
C SER A 153 18.29 -13.64 -3.44
N LEU A 154 17.91 -14.12 -2.25
CA LEU A 154 18.86 -14.65 -1.26
C LEU A 154 19.63 -15.87 -1.78
N VAL A 155 18.93 -16.83 -2.39
CA VAL A 155 19.56 -18.03 -2.95
C VAL A 155 20.56 -17.65 -4.04
N LYS A 156 20.22 -16.68 -4.89
CA LYS A 156 21.14 -16.18 -5.93
C LYS A 156 22.38 -15.54 -5.35
N VAL A 157 22.25 -14.73 -4.30
CA VAL A 157 23.39 -14.09 -3.63
C VAL A 157 24.28 -15.12 -2.96
N ARG A 158 23.70 -16.11 -2.26
CA ARG A 158 24.47 -17.17 -1.60
C ARG A 158 25.31 -17.97 -2.60
N LYS A 159 24.75 -18.32 -3.77
CA LYS A 159 25.47 -19.02 -4.85
C LYS A 159 26.62 -18.21 -5.47
N GLN A 160 26.68 -16.90 -5.29
CA GLN A 160 27.77 -16.06 -5.80
C GLN A 160 28.94 -15.93 -4.81
N ILE A 161 28.70 -16.27 -3.53
CA ILE A 161 29.69 -16.16 -2.45
C ILE A 161 30.33 -17.53 -2.16
N ALA A 162 29.61 -18.63 -2.40
CA ALA A 162 30.10 -20.01 -2.32
C ALA A 162 30.82 -20.42 -3.61
#